data_AF-A0A0K9PVU9-F1
#
_entry.id   AF-A0A0K9PVU9-F1
#
_cell.length_a   1.000
_cell.length_b   1.000
_cell.length_c   1.000
_cell.angle_alpha   90.00
_cell.angle_beta   90.00
_cell.angle_gamma   90.00
#
_symmetry.space_group_name_H-M   'P 1'
#
loop_
_entity.id
_entity.type
_entity.pdbx_description
1 polymer ?
#
loop_
_entity_poly.entity_id
_entity_poly.type
_entity_poly.pdbx_seq_one_letter_code
_entity_poly.pdbx_strand_id
1 'polypeptide(L)'
;MLDPPRDEVKNAMLSCISAGIRVIVVTGDNKSTAESLCHQIGAFKHLDDLSGYSYTASEFEALAPSQKTIALQRMVLFARVEPSHKKMLVEALQNQTEVVCYLVYFIVRCFYGDILV
;
A
#
# COMPACT_ATOMS: atom_id res chain seq x y z
N MET A 1 -6.78 20.39 -7.87
CA MET A 1 -6.67 19.68 -9.16
C MET A 1 -5.84 18.44 -8.90
N LEU A 2 -6.38 17.25 -9.19
CA LEU A 2 -5.65 16.00 -9.01
C LEU A 2 -4.96 15.66 -10.33
N ASP A 3 -3.65 15.47 -10.31
CA ASP A 3 -2.96 14.96 -11.49
C ASP A 3 -3.44 13.53 -11.76
N PRO A 4 -3.90 13.24 -12.99
CA PRO A 4 -4.33 11.88 -13.32
C PRO A 4 -3.13 10.94 -13.19
N PRO A 5 -3.34 9.72 -12.66
CA PRO A 5 -2.27 8.74 -12.57
C PRO A 5 -1.77 8.39 -13.97
N ARG A 6 -0.44 8.48 -14.15
CA ARG A 6 0.23 8.13 -15.40
C ARG A 6 -0.10 6.68 -15.78
N ASP A 7 -0.27 6.42 -17.08
CA ASP A 7 -0.63 5.08 -17.55
C ASP A 7 0.42 4.02 -17.23
N GLU A 8 1.70 4.42 -17.16
CA GLU A 8 2.81 3.59 -16.69
C GLU A 8 2.57 3.02 -15.28
N VAL A 9 1.97 3.80 -14.38
CA VAL A 9 1.67 3.39 -13.01
C VAL A 9 0.59 2.32 -12.99
N LYS A 10 -0.42 2.44 -13.85
CA LYS A 10 -1.48 1.43 -13.98
C LYS A 10 -0.90 0.10 -14.47
N ASN A 11 -0.03 0.16 -15.48
CA ASN A 11 0.61 -1.04 -16.04
C ASN A 11 1.52 -1.71 -15.00
N ALA A 12 2.34 -0.94 -14.28
CA ALA A 12 3.20 -1.47 -13.22
C ALA A 12 2.39 -2.11 -12.08
N MET A 13 1.28 -1.47 -11.67
CA MET A 13 0.37 -2.01 -10.66
C MET A 13 -0.22 -3.35 -11.11
N LEU A 14 -0.73 -3.43 -12.35
CA LEU A 14 -1.27 -4.67 -12.91
C LEU A 14 -0.22 -5.77 -13.00
N SER A 15 1.00 -5.45 -13.46
CA SER A 15 2.11 -6.41 -13.51
C SER A 15 2.42 -6.98 -12.13
N CYS A 16 2.50 -6.13 -11.10
CA CYS A 16 2.72 -6.58 -9.72
C CYS A 16 1.59 -7.50 -9.25
N ILE A 17 0.33 -7.11 -9.41
CA ILE A 17 -0.82 -7.94 -9.01
C ILE A 17 -0.79 -9.29 -9.73
N SER A 18 -0.52 -9.29 -11.05
CA SER A 18 -0.46 -10.53 -11.85
C SER A 18 0.67 -11.47 -11.44
N ALA A 19 1.76 -10.92 -10.91
CA ALA A 19 2.90 -11.67 -10.37
C ALA A 19 2.67 -12.13 -8.91
N GLY A 20 1.50 -11.89 -8.31
CA GLY A 20 1.22 -12.22 -6.92
C GLY A 20 1.93 -11.30 -5.91
N ILE A 21 2.40 -10.15 -6.39
CA ILE A 21 3.12 -9.17 -5.58
C ILE A 21 2.10 -8.26 -4.91
N ARG A 22 2.13 -8.20 -3.57
CA ARG A 22 1.28 -7.27 -2.83
C ARG A 22 1.86 -5.87 -2.93
N VAL A 23 0.98 -4.91 -3.22
CA VAL A 23 1.33 -3.50 -3.28
C VAL A 23 0.60 -2.72 -2.21
N ILE A 24 1.34 -1.88 -1.50
CA ILE A 24 0.78 -0.89 -0.58
C ILE A 24 1.10 0.50 -1.11
N VAL A 25 0.07 1.27 -1.40
CA VAL A 25 0.16 2.68 -1.78
C VAL A 25 0.36 3.50 -0.51
N VAL A 26 1.39 4.33 -0.49
CA VAL A 26 1.71 5.19 0.65
C VAL A 26 1.75 6.64 0.17
N THR A 27 0.87 7.49 0.70
CA THR A 27 0.79 8.90 0.30
C THR A 27 0.57 9.85 1.47
N GLY A 28 1.03 11.09 1.32
CA GLY A 28 0.73 12.21 2.22
C GLY A 28 -0.64 12.83 1.97
N ASP A 29 -1.33 12.44 0.90
CA ASP A 29 -2.65 12.97 0.53
C ASP A 29 -3.77 12.54 1.50
N ASN A 30 -4.92 13.19 1.33
CA ASN A 30 -6.17 12.78 1.97
C ASN A 30 -6.56 11.35 1.59
N LYS A 31 -7.14 10.64 2.56
CA LYS A 31 -7.64 9.26 2.38
C LYS A 31 -8.59 9.14 1.19
N SER A 32 -9.63 9.96 1.11
CA SER A 32 -10.62 9.93 0.03
C SER A 32 -10.02 10.15 -1.37
N THR A 33 -9.07 11.08 -1.47
CA THR A 33 -8.32 11.34 -2.69
C THR A 33 -7.47 10.15 -3.10
N ALA A 34 -6.74 9.58 -2.15
CA ALA A 34 -5.88 8.44 -2.38
C ALA A 34 -6.67 7.17 -2.72
N GLU A 35 -7.85 6.99 -2.14
CA GLU A 35 -8.77 5.90 -2.48
C GLU A 35 -9.25 6.00 -3.92
N SER A 36 -9.62 7.21 -4.34
CA SER A 36 -10.02 7.51 -5.72
C SER A 36 -8.89 7.19 -6.71
N LEU A 37 -7.65 7.56 -6.37
CA LEU A 37 -6.46 7.21 -7.16
C LEU A 37 -6.25 5.70 -7.22
N CYS A 38 -6.35 5.01 -6.07
CA CYS A 38 -6.20 3.56 -5.97
C CYS A 38 -7.23 2.80 -6.83
N HIS A 39 -8.47 3.28 -6.89
CA HIS A 39 -9.46 2.75 -7.82
C HIS A 39 -9.05 2.95 -9.29
N GLN A 40 -8.56 4.14 -9.64
CA GLN A 40 -8.14 4.46 -11.01
C GLN A 40 -6.94 3.64 -11.49
N ILE A 41 -6.00 3.31 -10.60
CA ILE A 41 -4.82 2.48 -10.93
C ILE A 41 -5.09 0.98 -10.80
N GLY A 42 -6.29 0.58 -10.36
CA GLY A 42 -6.69 -0.81 -10.23
C GLY A 42 -6.17 -1.51 -8.96
N ALA A 43 -5.67 -0.77 -7.97
CA ALA A 43 -5.20 -1.35 -6.70
C ALA A 43 -6.33 -2.01 -5.89
N PHE A 44 -7.57 -1.54 -6.06
CA PHE A 44 -8.77 -2.11 -5.42
C PHE A 44 -9.64 -2.95 -6.36
N LYS A 45 -9.15 -3.31 -7.55
CA LYS A 45 -9.99 -3.92 -8.61
C LYS A 45 -10.65 -5.27 -8.18
N HIS A 46 -10.10 -5.92 -7.16
CA HIS A 46 -10.60 -7.19 -6.62
C HIS A 46 -11.19 -7.08 -5.20
N LEU A 47 -11.46 -5.85 -4.74
CA LEU A 47 -11.92 -5.57 -3.40
C LEU A 47 -13.32 -4.95 -3.45
N ASP A 48 -14.32 -5.73 -3.06
CA ASP A 48 -15.72 -5.29 -2.97
C ASP A 48 -15.96 -4.35 -1.77
N ASP A 49 -15.16 -4.49 -0.70
CA ASP A 49 -15.18 -3.65 0.48
C ASP A 49 -13.77 -3.09 0.76
N LEU A 50 -13.67 -1.76 0.91
CA LEU A 50 -12.43 -1.06 1.27
C LEU A 50 -12.18 -1.07 2.78
N SER A 51 -13.18 -1.48 3.58
CA SER A 51 -13.05 -1.60 5.03
C SER A 51 -11.95 -2.59 5.38
N GLY A 52 -10.93 -2.11 6.07
CA GLY A 52 -9.75 -2.89 6.44
C GLY A 52 -8.62 -2.92 5.40
N TYR A 53 -8.76 -2.16 4.30
CA TYR A 53 -7.73 -2.05 3.25
C TYR A 53 -7.12 -0.64 3.14
N SER A 54 -7.83 0.37 3.62
CA SER A 54 -7.43 1.79 3.56
C SER A 54 -7.38 2.40 4.96
N TYR A 55 -6.22 2.94 5.32
CA TYR A 55 -5.97 3.56 6.62
C TYR A 55 -5.24 4.90 6.47
N THR A 56 -5.60 5.87 7.29
CA THR A 56 -4.70 6.99 7.60
C THR A 56 -3.67 6.57 8.65
N ALA A 57 -2.58 7.32 8.75
CA ALA A 57 -1.63 7.16 9.84
C ALA A 57 -2.29 7.18 11.22
N SER A 58 -3.16 8.17 11.50
CA SER A 58 -3.86 8.28 12.78
C SER A 58 -4.82 7.12 13.05
N GLU A 59 -5.58 6.67 12.04
CA GLU A 59 -6.44 5.49 12.18
C GLU A 59 -5.62 4.24 12.50
N PHE A 60 -4.49 4.05 11.82
CA PHE A 60 -3.62 2.90 12.04
C PHE A 60 -2.98 2.93 13.44
N GLU A 61 -2.52 4.09 13.90
CA GLU A 61 -1.95 4.25 15.23
C GLU A 61 -2.95 3.99 16.35
N ALA A 62 -4.22 4.35 16.15
CA ALA A 62 -5.30 4.13 17.10
C ALA A 62 -5.73 2.64 17.22
N LEU A 63 -5.34 1.78 16.27
CA LEU A 63 -5.65 0.35 16.33
C LEU A 63 -4.93 -0.35 17.49
N ALA A 64 -5.59 -1.35 18.06
CA ALA A 64 -4.96 -2.26 19.01
C ALA A 64 -3.81 -3.04 18.34
N PRO A 65 -2.79 -3.49 19.08
CA PRO A 65 -1.64 -4.21 18.50
C PRO A 65 -2.04 -5.43 17.65
N SER A 66 -3.02 -6.22 18.10
CA SER A 66 -3.53 -7.37 17.33
C SER A 66 -4.22 -6.95 16.03
N GLN A 67 -4.94 -5.84 16.04
CA GLN A 67 -5.59 -5.27 14.86
C GLN A 67 -4.58 -4.65 13.90
N LYS A 68 -3.50 -4.05 14.40
CA LYS A 68 -2.40 -3.52 13.57
C LYS A 68 -1.76 -4.62 12.73
N THR A 69 -1.53 -5.79 13.31
CA THR A 69 -0.98 -6.93 12.56
C THR A 69 -1.90 -7.35 11.42
N ILE A 70 -3.20 -7.50 11.69
CA ILE A 70 -4.20 -7.87 10.68
C ILE A 70 -4.32 -6.77 9.60
N ALA A 71 -4.34 -5.51 10.02
CA ALA A 71 -4.37 -4.36 9.13
C ALA A 71 -3.14 -4.36 8.23
N LEU A 72 -1.94 -4.54 8.77
CA LEU A 72 -0.71 -4.62 7.99
C LEU A 72 -0.76 -5.72 6.93
N GLN A 73 -1.35 -6.87 7.22
CA GLN A 73 -1.46 -7.99 6.27
C GLN A 73 -2.44 -7.74 5.11
N ARG A 74 -3.42 -6.85 5.29
CA ARG A 74 -4.47 -6.58 4.31
C ARG A 74 -4.37 -5.20 3.67
N MET A 75 -3.69 -4.27 4.31
CA MET A 75 -3.56 -2.88 3.87
C MET A 75 -3.07 -2.78 2.43
N VAL A 76 -3.77 -1.95 1.66
CA VAL A 76 -3.46 -1.58 0.28
C VAL A 76 -3.20 -0.08 0.18
N LEU A 77 -3.79 0.73 1.06
CA LEU A 77 -3.58 2.18 1.08
C LEU A 77 -3.26 2.69 2.49
N PHE A 78 -2.19 3.48 2.58
CA PHE A 78 -1.78 4.23 3.74
C PHE A 78 -1.70 5.73 3.39
N ALA A 79 -2.61 6.53 3.95
CA ALA A 79 -2.79 7.95 3.64
C ALA A 79 -2.37 8.86 4.80
N ARG A 80 -2.16 10.16 4.52
CA ARG A 80 -1.65 11.16 5.48
C ARG A 80 -0.37 10.70 6.21
N VAL A 81 0.55 10.11 5.46
CA VAL A 81 1.75 9.47 6.00
C VAL A 81 2.90 10.46 6.11
N GLU A 82 3.46 10.59 7.31
CA GLU A 82 4.67 11.36 7.61
C GLU A 82 5.93 10.48 7.42
N PRO A 83 7.12 11.07 7.27
CA PRO A 83 8.37 10.31 7.15
C PRO A 83 8.59 9.29 8.28
N SER A 84 8.18 9.62 9.51
CA SER A 84 8.21 8.72 10.68
C SER A 84 7.36 7.47 10.47
N HIS A 85 6.16 7.63 9.93
CA HIS A 85 5.21 6.53 9.71
C HIS A 85 5.70 5.56 8.61
N LYS A 86 6.48 6.05 7.62
CA LYS A 86 7.09 5.17 6.61
C LYS A 86 8.08 4.19 7.23
N LYS A 87 8.93 4.68 8.14
CA LYS A 87 9.89 3.85 8.85
C LYS A 87 9.17 2.81 9.73
N MET A 88 8.17 3.25 10.49
CA MET A 88 7.33 2.37 11.31
C MET A 88 6.66 1.28 10.46
N LEU A 89 6.06 1.64 9.31
CA LEU A 89 5.41 0.69 8.42
C LEU A 89 6.37 -0.40 7.95
N VAL A 90 7.59 -0.01 7.57
CA VAL A 90 8.58 -0.96 7.08
C VAL A 90 9.13 -1.85 8.18
N GLU A 91 9.45 -1.31 9.35
CA GLU A 91 9.85 -2.12 10.49
C GLU A 91 8.75 -3.12 10.88
N ALA A 92 7.48 -2.68 10.86
CA ALA A 92 6.36 -3.55 11.16
C ALA A 92 6.13 -4.65 10.12
N LEU A 93 6.36 -4.37 8.82
CA LEU A 93 6.31 -5.38 7.76
C LEU A 93 7.51 -6.34 7.81
N GLN A 94 8.71 -5.84 8.09
CA GLN A 94 9.92 -6.66 8.24
C GLN A 94 9.80 -7.64 9.42
N ASN A 95 9.21 -7.19 10.54
CA ASN A 95 8.96 -8.04 11.71
C ASN A 95 7.95 -9.16 11.43
N GLN A 96 7.17 -9.09 10.34
CA GLN A 96 6.31 -10.17 9.88
C GLN A 96 7.03 -11.16 8.93
N THR A 97 8.37 -11.16 8.90
CA THR A 97 9.22 -11.96 8.00
C THR A 97 9.00 -11.67 6.50
N GLU A 98 8.66 -10.44 6.16
CA GLU A 98 8.44 -9.99 4.77
C GLU A 98 9.67 -9.28 4.20
N VAL A 99 10.02 -9.57 2.94
CA VAL A 99 11.00 -8.78 2.18
C VAL A 99 10.29 -7.55 1.61
N VAL A 100 10.72 -6.36 2.05
CA VAL A 100 10.10 -5.08 1.69
C VAL A 100 11.00 -4.33 0.69
N CYS A 101 10.46 -3.98 -0.48
CA CYS A 101 11.17 -3.17 -1.47
C CYS A 101 10.48 -1.81 -1.67
N TYR A 102 11.28 -0.77 -1.94
CA TYR A 102 10.79 0.59 -2.17
C TYR A 102 10.93 0.98 -3.64
N LEU A 103 9.81 1.37 -4.26
CA LEU A 103 9.82 2.34 -5.35
C LEU A 103 9.27 3.65 -4.75
N VAL A 104 9.72 4.82 -5.19
CA VAL A 104 9.44 6.13 -4.55
C VAL A 104 7.93 6.50 -4.49
N TYR A 105 7.01 5.66 -4.96
CA TYR A 105 5.55 5.76 -4.75
C TYR A 105 4.85 4.43 -4.36
N PHE A 106 5.58 3.33 -4.20
CA PHE A 106 5.02 1.97 -4.09
C PHE A 106 5.85 1.12 -3.11
N ILE A 107 5.21 0.49 -2.13
CA ILE A 107 5.80 -0.64 -1.41
C ILE A 107 5.43 -1.90 -2.19
N VAL A 108 6.43 -2.58 -2.73
CA VAL A 108 6.29 -3.77 -3.58
C VAL A 108 6.81 -4.98 -2.81
N ARG A 109 5.96 -5.98 -2.54
CA ARG A 109 6.33 -7.25 -1.90
C ARG A 109 6.41 -8.35 -2.94
N CYS A 110 7.62 -8.79 -3.32
CA CYS A 110 7.78 -9.99 -4.16
C CYS A 110 7.49 -11.26 -3.36
N PHE A 111 6.54 -12.08 -3.83
CA PHE A 111 6.40 -13.48 -3.44
C PHE A 111 6.76 -14.32 -4.66
N TYR A 112 7.73 -15.22 -4.47
CA TYR A 112 8.40 -16.06 -5.49
C TYR A 112 9.48 -15.39 -6.34
N GLY A 113 10.50 -16.21 -6.62
CA GLY A 113 11.84 -15.83 -7.02
C GLY A 113 11.92 -15.03 -8.32
N ASP A 114 13.01 -14.28 -8.37
CA ASP A 114 13.55 -13.54 -9.50
C ASP A 114 12.99 -12.14 -9.79
N ILE A 115 13.95 -11.26 -10.10
CA ILE A 115 13.86 -9.91 -10.70
C ILE A 115 13.79 -8.78 -9.66
N LEU A 116 14.58 -7.71 -9.73
CA LEU A 116 15.89 -7.32 -10.27
C LEU A 116 16.03 -5.86 -9.80
N VAL A 117 17.26 -5.48 -9.50
CA VAL A 117 17.78 -4.15 -9.10
C VAL A 117 16.94 -2.94 -9.52
#